data_AF-A0A1E9IX63-F1
#
_entry.id   AF-A0A1E9IX63-F1
#
_cell.length_a   1.000
_cell.length_b   1.000
_cell.length_c   1.000
_cell.angle_alpha   90.00
_cell.angle_beta   90.00
_cell.angle_gamma   90.00
#
_symmetry.space_group_name_H-M   'P 1'
#
loop_
_entity.id
_entity.type
_entity.pdbx_description
1 polymer ?
#
loop_
_entity_poly.entity_id
_entity_poly.type
_entity_poly.pdbx_seq_one_letter_code
_entity_poly.pdbx_strand_id
1 'polypeptide(L)' 'MVERRKRGRPLGSGVKNYCALGCRFTEKEYLLIQKSLKSLKNEYGSNNKIILNLFKKYGKYLEEK' A
#
# COMPACT_ATOMS: atom_id res chain seq x y z
N MET A 1 40.92 -7.40 -0.90
CA MET A 1 40.18 -7.34 -2.17
C MET A 1 39.42 -6.02 -2.21
N VAL A 2 39.76 -5.11 -3.11
CA VAL A 2 39.07 -3.80 -3.22
C VAL A 2 37.76 -4.03 -3.98
N GLU A 3 36.63 -3.94 -3.27
CA GLU A 3 35.30 -4.05 -3.89
C GLU A 3 35.11 -2.97 -4.95
N ARG A 4 35.07 -3.37 -6.21
CA ARG A 4 34.76 -2.49 -7.34
C ARG A 4 33.31 -2.00 -7.19
N ARG A 5 33.14 -0.72 -6.82
CA ARG A 5 31.81 -0.06 -6.81
C ARG A 5 31.19 -0.18 -8.20
N LYS A 6 30.01 -0.81 -8.28
CA LYS A 6 29.24 -1.01 -9.52
C LYS A 6 29.01 0.36 -10.19
N ARG A 7 29.64 0.60 -11.35
CA ARG A 7 29.48 1.82 -12.19
C ARG A 7 28.16 1.77 -12.98
N GLY A 8 27.05 1.61 -12.29
CA GLY A 8 25.72 1.65 -12.89
C GLY A 8 25.05 3.02 -12.69
N ARG A 9 24.15 3.40 -13.61
CA ARG A 9 23.23 4.52 -13.39
C ARG A 9 22.41 4.24 -12.13
N PRO A 10 22.28 5.17 -11.18
CA PRO A 10 21.36 4.98 -10.07
C PRO A 10 19.95 4.79 -10.66
N LEU A 11 19.34 3.61 -10.41
CA LEU A 11 18.05 3.20 -10.98
C LEU A 11 16.85 3.93 -10.33
N GLY A 12 17.02 5.17 -9.90
CA GLY A 12 15.94 5.98 -9.32
C GLY A 12 16.45 7.17 -8.52
N SER A 13 15.52 8.06 -8.14
CA SER A 13 15.78 9.31 -7.41
C SER A 13 16.24 9.14 -5.96
N GLY A 14 16.67 7.95 -5.53
CA GLY A 14 17.06 7.67 -4.13
C GLY A 14 15.92 7.73 -3.10
N VAL A 15 14.75 8.24 -3.47
CA VAL A 15 13.55 8.29 -2.62
C VAL A 15 12.78 6.98 -2.77
N LYS A 16 12.73 6.19 -1.69
CA LYS A 16 11.86 5.01 -1.58
C LYS A 16 10.41 5.48 -1.52
N ASN A 17 9.74 5.52 -2.66
CA ASN A 17 8.30 5.70 -2.72
C ASN A 17 7.64 4.34 -2.49
N TYR A 18 6.94 4.20 -1.37
CA TYR A 18 6.22 2.98 -1.06
C TYR A 18 4.90 2.97 -1.85
N CYS A 19 4.57 1.84 -2.48
CA CYS A 19 3.37 1.73 -3.30
C CYS A 19 2.39 0.75 -2.65
N ALA A 20 1.17 1.21 -2.37
CA ALA A 20 0.07 0.36 -1.89
C ALA A 20 -1.20 0.72 -2.66
N LEU A 21 -2.02 -0.28 -3.04
CA LEU A 21 -3.30 -0.06 -3.75
C LEU A 21 -3.17 0.80 -5.03
N GLY A 22 -1.98 0.86 -5.66
CA GLY A 22 -1.72 1.70 -6.83
C GLY A 22 -1.31 3.14 -6.54
N CYS A 23 -1.24 3.55 -5.27
CA CYS A 23 -0.89 4.90 -4.83
C CYS A 23 0.52 4.96 -4.22
N ARG A 24 1.19 6.12 -4.38
CA ARG A 24 2.49 6.41 -3.75
C ARG A 24 2.28 6.99 -2.36
N PHE A 25 2.99 6.44 -1.38
CA PHE A 25 2.90 6.82 0.03
C PHE A 25 4.27 7.08 0.63
N THR A 26 4.27 7.86 1.71
CA THR A 26 5.40 7.91 2.63
C THR A 26 5.53 6.59 3.41
N GLU A 27 6.70 6.32 3.97
CA GLU A 27 6.95 5.09 4.74
C GLU A 27 5.96 4.89 5.89
N LYS A 28 5.64 5.97 6.62
CA LYS A 28 4.73 5.94 7.77
C LYS A 28 3.31 5.56 7.34
N GLU A 29 2.81 6.16 6.26
CA GLU A 29 1.50 5.87 5.71
C GLU A 29 1.43 4.43 5.20
N TYR A 30 2.47 3.98 4.50
CA TYR A 30 2.54 2.62 3.98
C TYR A 30 2.49 1.57 5.10
N LEU A 31 3.26 1.77 6.17
CA LEU A 31 3.25 0.88 7.34
C LEU A 31 1.90 0.84 8.03
N LEU A 32 1.24 2.00 8.17
CA LEU A 32 -0.10 2.10 8.74
C LEU A 32 -1.11 1.32 7.89
N ILE A 33 -1.10 1.53 6.58
CA ILE A 33 -2.00 0.84 5.63
C ILE A 33 -1.75 -0.67 5.68
N GLN A 34 -0.50 -1.12 5.67
CA GLN A 34 -0.16 -2.54 5.78
C GLN A 34 -0.67 -3.15 7.09
N LYS A 35 -0.47 -2.47 8.22
CA LYS A 35 -0.90 -2.96 9.54
C LYS A 35 -2.43 -3.10 9.59
N SER A 36 -3.14 -2.09 9.11
CA SER A 36 -4.62 -2.11 9.02
C SER A 36 -5.12 -3.21 8.09
N LEU A 37 -4.52 -3.37 6.91
CA LEU A 37 -4.86 -4.45 5.98
C LEU A 37 -4.59 -5.83 6.55
N LYS A 38 -3.52 -6.00 7.34
CA LYS A 38 -3.21 -7.27 7.99
C LYS A 38 -4.27 -7.66 9.02
N SER A 39 -4.71 -6.72 9.86
CA SER A 39 -5.82 -6.95 10.80
C SER A 39 -7.12 -7.28 10.08
N LEU A 40 -7.45 -6.52 9.03
CA LEU A 40 -8.64 -6.78 8.21
C LEU A 40 -8.57 -8.13 7.47
N LYS A 41 -7.38 -8.58 7.06
CA LYS A 41 -7.22 -9.89 6.42
C LYS A 41 -7.49 -11.04 7.38
N ASN A 42 -7.18 -10.90 8.67
CA ASN A 42 -7.56 -11.88 9.68
C ASN A 42 -9.09 -11.96 9.87
N GLU A 43 -9.78 -10.83 9.82
CA GLU A 43 -11.24 -10.77 10.00
C GLU A 43 -12.02 -11.28 8.77
N TYR A 44 -11.62 -10.87 7.57
CA TYR A 44 -12.36 -11.15 6.33
C TYR A 44 -11.76 -12.28 5.49
N GLY A 45 -10.57 -12.76 5.81
CA GLY A 45 -9.84 -13.84 5.12
C GLY A 45 -9.26 -13.47 3.75
N SER A 46 -9.80 -12.46 3.05
CA SER A 46 -9.37 -12.09 1.70
C SER A 46 -9.54 -10.61 1.40
N ASN A 47 -8.60 -10.04 0.65
CA ASN A 47 -8.61 -8.61 0.27
C ASN A 47 -9.89 -8.21 -0.49
N ASN A 48 -10.41 -9.07 -1.36
CA ASN A 48 -11.63 -8.78 -2.12
C ASN A 48 -12.86 -8.60 -1.21
N LYS A 49 -12.98 -9.39 -0.13
CA LYS A 49 -14.07 -9.28 0.84
C LYS A 49 -13.98 -7.97 1.64
N ILE A 50 -12.76 -7.55 1.99
CA ILE A 50 -12.50 -6.26 2.65
C ILE A 50 -12.98 -5.13 1.75
N ILE A 51 -12.54 -5.12 0.50
CA ILE A 51 -12.90 -4.10 -0.49
C ILE A 51 -14.43 -4.07 -0.68
N LEU A 52 -15.06 -5.23 -0.90
CA LEU A 52 -16.51 -5.33 -1.07
C LEU A 52 -17.28 -4.81 0.16
N ASN A 53 -16.81 -5.13 1.37
CA ASN A 53 -17.45 -4.66 2.60
C ASN A 53 -17.30 -3.15 2.80
N LEU A 54 -16.12 -2.60 2.48
CA LEU A 54 -15.88 -1.16 2.48
C LEU A 54 -16.81 -0.46 1.47
N PHE A 55 -16.94 -0.99 0.25
CA PHE A 55 -17.88 -0.46 -0.74
C PHE A 55 -19.34 -0.59 -0.31
N LYS A 56 -19.76 -1.69 0.34
CA LYS A 56 -21.13 -1.80 0.88
C LYS A 56 -21.40 -0.80 2.00
N LYS A 57 -20.43 -0.61 2.90
CA LYS A 57 -20.57 0.24 4.08
C LYS A 57 -20.53 1.73 3.73
N TYR A 58 -19.62 2.11 2.83
CA TYR A 58 -19.37 3.51 2.48
C TYR A 58 -19.94 3.92 1.13
N GLY A 59 -20.22 2.99 0.22
CA GLY A 59 -20.87 3.28 -1.07
C GLY A 59 -22.28 3.85 -0.90
N LYS A 60 -22.97 3.48 0.18
CA LYS A 60 -24.27 4.06 0.54
C LYS A 60 -24.22 5.58 0.74
N TYR A 61 -23.08 6.11 1.21
CA TYR A 61 -22.87 7.55 1.40
C TYR A 61 -22.55 8.30 0.09
N LEU A 62 -22.23 7.59 -1.00
CA LEU A 62 -21.93 8.18 -2.31
C LEU A 62 -23.18 8.32 -3.18
N GLU A 63 -24.21 7.50 -2.99
CA GLU A 63 -25.48 7.58 -3.72
C GLU A 63 -26.46 8.63 -3.16
N GLU A 64 -26.26 9.09 -1.92
CA GLU A 64 -27.11 10.13 -1.28
C GLU A 64 -26.65 11.58 -1.56
N LYS A 65 -25.77 11.80 -2.55
CA LYS A 65 -25.26 13.14 -2.91
C LYS A 65 -25.54 13.48 -4.37
#